data_AF-B5GM50-F1
#
_entry.id   AF-B5GM50-F1
#
_cell.length_a   1.000
_cell.length_b   1.000
_cell.length_c   1.000
_cell.angle_alpha   90.00
_cell.angle_beta   90.00
_cell.angle_gamma   90.00
#
_symmetry.space_group_name_H-M   'P 1'
#
loop_
_entity.id
_entity.type
_entity.pdbx_description
1 polymer ?
#
loop_
_entity_poly.entity_id
_entity_poly.type
_entity_poly.pdbx_seq_one_letter_code
_entity_poly.pdbx_strand_id
1 'polypeptide(L)'
;MSRLRLFARKDFHVSSWFGIPVEAGVKTVPITGMRELVAAANRRGYSRKGTGLDLEGSQRFALIPYLPENSPEASWMCLVAAFPHSFTLAVAERPRCTFGRIDVSTVDFESLPSADSATRDQLLHWMMWEAYRAHQ
;
A
#
# COMPACT_ATOMS: atom_id res chain seq x y z
N MET A 1 -23.18 -31.37 6.40
CA MET A 1 -23.34 -29.98 6.92
C MET A 1 -21.98 -29.48 7.38
N SER A 2 -21.19 -28.88 6.48
CA SER A 2 -19.83 -28.40 6.79
C SER A 2 -19.87 -26.92 7.15
N ARG A 3 -19.31 -26.58 8.32
CA ARG A 3 -19.35 -25.24 8.92
C ARG A 3 -18.46 -24.27 8.12
N LEU A 4 -19.10 -23.30 7.46
CA LEU A 4 -18.45 -22.08 6.97
C LEU A 4 -17.87 -21.32 8.17
N ARG A 5 -16.54 -21.29 8.30
CA ARG A 5 -15.86 -20.33 9.16
C ARG A 5 -15.91 -18.97 8.46
N LEU A 6 -16.93 -18.16 8.78
CA LEU A 6 -16.86 -16.73 8.54
C LEU A 6 -15.76 -16.16 9.43
N PHE A 7 -14.56 -16.00 8.88
CA PHE A 7 -13.59 -15.08 9.45
C PHE A 7 -14.15 -13.67 9.20
N ALA A 8 -14.87 -13.14 10.18
CA ALA A 8 -15.14 -11.71 10.26
C ALA A 8 -13.78 -11.00 10.23
N ARG A 9 -13.49 -10.28 9.13
CA ARG A 9 -12.40 -9.30 9.09
C ARG A 9 -12.72 -8.29 10.18
N LYS A 10 -12.02 -8.39 11.30
CA LYS A 10 -12.06 -7.37 12.34
C LYS A 10 -11.27 -6.20 11.79
N ASP A 11 -11.88 -5.01 11.68
CA ASP A 11 -11.24 -3.77 11.22
C ASP A 11 -10.09 -3.42 12.17
N PHE A 12 -8.93 -4.01 11.92
CA PHE A 12 -7.75 -3.86 12.75
C PHE A 12 -7.17 -2.50 12.45
N HIS A 13 -7.24 -1.60 13.41
CA HIS A 13 -6.59 -0.31 13.34
C HIS A 13 -5.31 -0.31 14.18
N VAL A 14 -4.30 0.42 13.74
CA VAL A 14 -3.08 0.73 14.50
C VAL A 14 -3.01 2.23 14.77
N SER A 15 -2.47 2.61 15.92
CA SER A 15 -2.22 4.02 16.21
C SER A 15 -1.04 4.51 15.38
N SER A 16 -1.24 5.58 14.61
CA SER A 16 -0.14 6.37 14.04
C SER A 16 0.73 6.98 15.15
N TRP A 17 1.87 7.55 14.76
CA TRP A 17 2.75 8.27 15.69
C TRP A 17 2.04 9.42 16.45
N PHE A 18 0.96 9.96 15.87
CA PHE A 18 0.14 11.02 16.49
C PHE A 18 -1.06 10.48 17.29
N GLY A 19 -1.15 9.16 17.50
CA GLY A 19 -2.27 8.52 18.21
C GLY A 19 -3.56 8.38 17.38
N ILE A 20 -3.55 8.83 16.12
CA ILE A 20 -4.71 8.74 15.22
C ILE A 20 -4.83 7.29 14.72
N PRO A 21 -6.02 6.65 14.78
CA PRO A 21 -6.21 5.30 14.26
C PRO A 21 -6.06 5.26 12.74
N VAL A 22 -5.36 4.25 12.25
CA VAL A 22 -5.11 4.00 10.84
C VAL A 22 -5.44 2.54 10.55
N GLU A 23 -6.08 2.29 9.41
CA GLU A 23 -6.31 0.93 8.91
C GLU A 23 -4.99 0.14 8.89
N ALA A 24 -4.91 -1.02 9.57
CA ALA A 24 -3.66 -1.77 9.69
C ALA A 24 -3.34 -2.64 8.47
N GLY A 25 -4.24 -2.66 7.47
CA GLY A 25 -4.16 -3.51 6.31
C GLY A 25 -3.26 -2.96 5.22
N VAL A 26 -2.21 -3.68 4.84
CA VAL A 26 -1.51 -3.46 3.57
C VAL A 26 -2.38 -3.98 2.43
N LYS A 27 -2.56 -3.18 1.37
CA LYS A 27 -3.29 -3.56 0.16
C LYS A 27 -2.34 -3.86 -0.98
N THR A 28 -2.71 -4.78 -1.86
CA THR A 28 -1.94 -5.09 -3.07
C THR A 28 -2.71 -4.69 -4.32
N VAL A 29 -2.04 -4.04 -5.26
CA VAL A 29 -2.66 -3.49 -6.46
C VAL A 29 -1.82 -3.88 -7.69
N PRO A 30 -2.41 -4.39 -8.77
CA PRO A 30 -1.71 -4.57 -10.05
C PRO A 30 -1.52 -3.22 -10.75
N ILE A 31 -0.64 -3.16 -11.76
CA ILE A 31 -0.38 -1.95 -12.54
C ILE A 31 -1.64 -1.24 -13.07
N THR A 32 -2.63 -1.98 -13.57
CA THR A 32 -3.88 -1.40 -14.08
C THR A 32 -4.64 -0.67 -12.99
N GLY A 33 -4.85 -1.32 -11.85
CA GLY A 33 -5.50 -0.69 -10.69
C GLY A 33 -4.70 0.49 -10.15
N MET A 34 -3.36 0.44 -10.17
CA MET A 34 -2.54 1.56 -9.71
C MET A 34 -2.70 2.79 -10.62
N ARG A 35 -2.76 2.59 -11.95
CA ARG A 35 -3.04 3.67 -12.91
C ARG A 35 -4.43 4.28 -12.69
N GLU A 36 -5.43 3.45 -12.39
CA GLU A 36 -6.77 3.91 -12.04
C GLU A 36 -6.79 4.75 -10.76
N LEU A 37 -6.09 4.32 -9.72
CA LEU A 37 -5.95 5.07 -8.46
C LEU A 37 -5.26 6.42 -8.67
N VAL A 38 -4.18 6.45 -9.46
CA VAL A 38 -3.50 7.71 -9.81
C VAL A 38 -4.44 8.65 -10.57
N ALA A 39 -5.18 8.13 -11.55
CA ALA A 39 -6.16 8.92 -12.28
C ALA A 39 -7.28 9.44 -11.37
N ALA A 40 -7.76 8.61 -10.44
CA ALA A 40 -8.77 9.01 -9.45
C ALA A 40 -8.26 10.12 -8.51
N ALA A 41 -7.05 9.98 -7.98
CA ALA A 41 -6.42 11.00 -7.12
C ALA A 41 -6.28 12.34 -7.83
N ASN A 42 -5.92 12.33 -9.12
CA ASN A 42 -5.86 13.53 -9.95
C ASN A 42 -7.23 14.17 -10.14
N ARG A 43 -8.25 13.39 -10.54
CA ARG A 43 -9.61 13.90 -10.77
C ARG A 43 -10.25 14.46 -9.51
N ARG A 44 -10.02 13.82 -8.36
CA ARG A 44 -10.60 14.22 -7.07
C ARG A 44 -9.87 15.40 -6.44
N GLY A 45 -8.70 15.80 -6.95
CA GLY A 45 -7.95 16.94 -6.42
C GLY A 45 -7.18 16.64 -5.14
N TYR A 46 -6.78 15.38 -4.95
CA TYR A 46 -6.01 14.96 -3.78
C TYR A 46 -4.62 15.60 -3.73
N SER A 47 -4.05 15.73 -2.53
CA SER A 47 -2.72 16.30 -2.33
C SER A 47 -1.63 15.38 -2.87
N ARG A 48 -1.76 14.06 -2.69
CA ARG A 48 -0.76 13.07 -3.09
C ARG A 48 -1.32 12.24 -4.25
N LYS A 49 -0.61 12.28 -5.37
CA LYS A 49 -1.10 11.79 -6.67
C LYS A 49 -0.25 10.67 -7.27
N GLY A 50 0.64 10.07 -6.48
CA GLY A 50 1.58 9.06 -6.98
C GLY A 50 2.79 9.65 -7.72
N THR A 51 3.13 10.92 -7.49
CA THR A 51 4.32 11.55 -8.10
C THR A 51 5.58 10.76 -7.74
N GLY A 52 6.39 10.44 -8.75
CA GLY A 52 7.63 9.66 -8.60
C GLY A 52 7.43 8.14 -8.61
N LEU A 53 6.21 7.63 -8.77
CA LEU A 53 5.99 6.20 -8.99
C LEU A 53 6.38 5.80 -10.42
N ASP A 54 7.23 4.79 -10.52
CA ASP A 54 7.53 4.14 -11.79
C ASP A 54 6.40 3.19 -12.19
N LEU A 55 5.40 3.75 -12.89
CA LEU A 55 4.26 2.98 -13.40
C LEU A 55 4.59 2.17 -14.65
N GLU A 56 5.72 2.41 -15.31
CA GLU A 56 6.08 1.73 -16.56
C GLU A 56 6.98 0.51 -16.29
N GLY A 57 7.89 0.63 -15.32
CA GLY A 57 8.78 -0.46 -14.91
C GLY A 57 8.21 -1.37 -13.83
N SER A 58 7.11 -0.99 -13.16
CA SER A 58 6.54 -1.76 -12.04
C SER A 58 5.29 -2.55 -12.39
N GLN A 59 5.25 -3.82 -11.99
CA GLN A 59 4.11 -4.72 -12.23
C GLN A 59 3.15 -4.81 -11.02
N ARG A 60 3.67 -4.65 -9.80
CA ARG A 60 2.92 -4.84 -8.55
C ARG A 60 3.18 -3.72 -7.57
N PHE A 61 2.15 -3.35 -6.81
CA PHE A 61 2.19 -2.22 -5.87
C PHE A 61 1.63 -2.64 -4.53
N ALA A 62 2.32 -2.31 -3.44
CA ALA A 62 1.78 -2.39 -2.09
C ALA A 62 1.42 -0.99 -1.59
N LEU A 63 0.21 -0.83 -1.06
CA LEU A 63 -0.29 0.40 -0.45
C LEU A 63 -0.33 0.21 1.06
N ILE A 64 0.37 1.08 1.77
CA ILE A 64 0.48 1.09 3.22
C ILE A 64 -0.15 2.40 3.72
N PRO A 65 -1.35 2.38 4.31
CA PRO A 65 -1.95 3.57 4.87
C PRO A 65 -1.15 3.98 6.12
N TYR A 66 -0.92 5.28 6.30
CA TYR A 66 -0.18 5.79 7.46
C TYR A 66 -0.87 6.94 8.18
N LEU A 67 -1.81 7.64 7.55
CA LEU A 67 -2.67 8.67 8.16
C LEU A 67 -4.00 8.79 7.41
N PRO A 68 -5.10 9.13 8.10
CA PRO A 68 -6.32 9.57 7.43
C PRO A 68 -6.19 11.04 6.96
N GLU A 69 -6.95 11.38 5.92
CA GLU A 69 -7.12 12.73 5.39
C GLU A 69 -8.61 12.96 5.09
N ASN A 70 -9.10 14.18 5.29
CA ASN A 70 -10.52 14.52 5.12
C ASN A 70 -10.80 15.55 4.03
N SER A 71 -9.75 16.10 3.40
CA SER A 71 -9.89 17.05 2.31
C SER A 71 -9.25 16.51 1.03
N PRO A 72 -9.96 16.54 -0.11
CA PRO A 72 -11.33 17.05 -0.34
C PRO A 72 -12.46 16.10 0.11
N GLU A 73 -12.12 14.86 0.45
CA GLU A 73 -13.04 13.87 1.03
C GLU A 73 -12.26 12.89 1.92
N ALA A 74 -12.98 12.00 2.62
CA ALA A 74 -12.37 10.98 3.47
C ALA A 74 -11.49 10.03 2.64
N SER A 75 -10.21 9.97 3.00
CA SER A 75 -9.19 9.22 2.29
C SER A 75 -8.07 8.75 3.21
N TRP A 76 -7.30 7.77 2.75
CA TRP A 76 -6.06 7.31 3.37
C TRP A 76 -4.87 7.88 2.63
N MET A 77 -3.98 8.52 3.37
CA MET A 77 -2.63 8.81 2.92
C MET A 77 -1.84 7.51 2.89
N CYS A 78 -1.43 7.08 1.71
CA CYS A 78 -0.74 5.81 1.49
C CYS A 78 0.72 6.02 1.07
N LEU A 79 1.63 5.25 1.67
CA LEU A 79 2.94 4.98 1.10
C LEU A 79 2.76 3.86 0.08
N VAL A 80 3.33 4.03 -1.10
CA VAL A 80 3.28 3.04 -2.17
C VAL A 80 4.67 2.48 -2.37
N ALA A 81 4.81 1.16 -2.25
CA ALA A 81 6.01 0.44 -2.69
C ALA A 81 5.73 -0.21 -4.05
N ALA A 82 6.47 0.20 -5.08
CA ALA A 82 6.32 -0.30 -6.44
C ALA A 82 7.38 -1.35 -6.77
N PHE A 83 6.96 -2.49 -7.31
CA PHE A 83 7.79 -3.66 -7.56
C PHE A 83 7.84 -3.99 -9.05
N PRO A 84 9.04 -4.21 -9.63
CA PRO A 84 9.21 -4.46 -11.05
C PRO A 84 8.63 -5.80 -11.52
N HIS A 85 8.54 -6.80 -10.65
CA HIS A 85 8.18 -8.17 -11.06
C HIS A 85 7.14 -8.80 -10.13
N SER A 86 7.46 -8.96 -8.85
CA SER A 86 6.61 -9.67 -7.89
C SER A 86 6.93 -9.27 -6.45
N PHE A 87 6.02 -9.59 -5.54
CA PHE A 87 6.27 -9.54 -4.08
C PHE A 87 7.15 -10.71 -3.61
N THR A 88 7.37 -11.71 -4.46
CA THR A 88 8.27 -12.83 -4.19
C THR A 88 9.47 -12.72 -5.10
N LEU A 89 10.66 -12.72 -4.51
CA LEU A 89 11.93 -12.70 -5.23
C LEU A 89 12.59 -14.08 -5.16
N ALA A 90 13.40 -14.41 -6.16
CA ALA A 90 14.24 -15.59 -6.07
C ALA A 90 15.29 -15.40 -4.96
N VAL A 91 15.80 -16.50 -4.42
CA VAL A 91 16.88 -16.46 -3.42
C VAL A 91 18.09 -15.72 -4.03
N ALA A 92 18.66 -14.78 -3.28
CA ALA A 92 19.76 -13.89 -3.67
C ALA A 92 19.41 -12.76 -4.66
N GLU A 93 18.16 -12.63 -5.11
CA GLU A 93 17.73 -11.41 -5.79
C GLU A 93 17.62 -10.25 -4.80
N ARG A 94 18.14 -9.09 -5.19
CA ARG A 94 18.06 -7.88 -4.37
C ARG A 94 16.70 -7.23 -4.59
N PRO A 95 15.97 -6.88 -3.50
CA PRO A 95 14.77 -6.08 -3.64
C PRO A 95 15.10 -4.75 -4.30
N ARG A 96 14.38 -4.47 -5.38
CA ARG A 96 14.31 -3.14 -5.96
C ARG A 96 12.86 -2.74 -5.87
N CYS A 97 12.56 -1.82 -4.97
CA CYS A 97 11.30 -1.11 -4.99
C CYS A 97 11.56 0.38 -4.98
N THR A 98 10.68 1.12 -5.64
CA THR A 98 10.62 2.58 -5.52
C THR A 98 9.46 2.95 -4.61
N PHE A 99 9.63 4.00 -3.84
CA PHE A 99 8.59 4.51 -2.96
C PHE A 99 7.96 5.77 -3.53
N GLY A 100 6.65 5.87 -3.38
CA GLY A 100 5.90 7.09 -3.68
C GLY A 100 4.75 7.26 -2.70
N ARG A 101 3.95 8.31 -2.90
CA ARG A 101 2.81 8.60 -2.02
C ARG A 101 1.57 8.91 -2.84
N ILE A 102 0.43 8.41 -2.39
CA ILE A 102 -0.87 8.65 -3.00
C ILE A 102 -1.93 8.73 -1.92
N ASP A 103 -2.93 9.59 -2.11
CA ASP A 103 -4.14 9.55 -1.31
C ASP A 103 -5.18 8.66 -2.02
N VAL A 104 -5.91 7.83 -1.27
CA VAL A 104 -6.92 6.91 -1.82
C VAL A 104 -8.19 7.04 -1.00
N SER A 105 -9.37 7.16 -1.61
CA SER A 105 -10.61 7.23 -0.82
C SER A 105 -10.76 5.98 0.05
N THR A 106 -11.45 6.11 1.17
CA THR A 106 -11.71 4.97 2.07
C THR A 106 -12.39 3.81 1.33
N VAL A 107 -13.39 4.12 0.50
CA VAL A 107 -14.13 3.15 -0.31
C VAL A 107 -13.23 2.42 -1.31
N ASP A 108 -12.41 3.16 -2.08
CA ASP A 108 -11.51 2.55 -3.04
C ASP A 108 -10.51 1.66 -2.32
N PHE A 109 -9.94 2.13 -1.19
CA PHE A 109 -8.98 1.39 -0.39
C PHE A 109 -9.55 0.09 0.19
N GLU A 110 -10.75 0.14 0.76
CA GLU A 110 -11.42 -1.02 1.35
C GLU A 110 -11.69 -2.10 0.30
N SER A 111 -12.03 -1.70 -0.93
CA SER A 111 -12.28 -2.61 -2.06
C SER A 111 -11.03 -3.38 -2.52
N LEU A 112 -9.83 -2.90 -2.18
CA LEU A 112 -8.59 -3.53 -2.62
C LEU A 112 -8.33 -4.86 -1.90
N PRO A 113 -7.69 -5.83 -2.57
CA PRO A 113 -7.20 -7.04 -1.94
C PRO A 113 -6.19 -6.71 -0.84
N SER A 114 -6.31 -7.37 0.31
CA SER A 114 -5.30 -7.32 1.36
C SER A 114 -4.10 -8.18 0.99
N ALA A 115 -2.90 -7.71 1.34
CA ALA A 115 -1.71 -8.55 1.31
C ALA A 115 -1.85 -9.72 2.28
N ASP A 116 -1.34 -10.88 1.89
CA ASP A 116 -1.16 -12.02 2.80
C ASP A 116 0.01 -11.77 3.77
N SER A 117 0.14 -12.63 4.79
CA SER A 117 1.17 -12.48 5.81
C SER A 117 2.58 -12.55 5.23
N ALA A 118 2.83 -13.45 4.27
CA ALA A 118 4.14 -13.60 3.65
C ALA A 118 4.56 -12.32 2.90
N THR A 119 3.64 -11.73 2.13
CA THR A 119 3.86 -10.45 1.43
C THR A 119 4.13 -9.32 2.40
N ARG A 120 3.41 -9.27 3.53
CA ARG A 120 3.62 -8.25 4.57
C ARG A 120 4.99 -8.37 5.22
N ASP A 121 5.40 -9.57 5.60
CA ASP A 121 6.69 -9.82 6.24
C ASP A 121 7.84 -9.49 5.28
N GLN A 122 7.68 -9.84 4.00
CA GLN A 122 8.64 -9.53 2.96
C GLN A 122 8.79 -8.01 2.74
N LEU A 123 7.66 -7.29 2.71
CA LEU A 123 7.63 -5.83 2.60
C LEU A 123 8.31 -5.17 3.80
N LEU A 124 8.05 -5.64 5.01
CA LEU A 124 8.68 -5.14 6.23
C LEU A 124 10.20 -5.35 6.17
N HIS A 125 10.65 -6.55 5.81
CA HIS A 125 12.07 -6.86 5.66
C HIS A 125 12.75 -5.90 4.68
N TRP A 126 12.12 -5.60 3.54
CA TRP A 126 12.66 -4.67 2.55
C TRP A 126 12.67 -3.22 3.00
N MET A 127 11.61 -2.76 3.67
CA MET A 127 11.56 -1.42 4.24
C MET A 127 12.66 -1.21 5.29
N MET A 128 12.91 -2.22 6.14
CA MET A 128 14.01 -2.19 7.11
C MET A 128 15.38 -2.13 6.41
N TRP A 129 15.56 -2.90 5.33
CA TRP A 129 16.79 -2.89 4.56
C TRP A 129 17.09 -1.54 3.90
N GLU A 130 16.09 -0.94 3.25
CA GLU A 130 16.24 0.37 2.61
C GLU A 130 16.46 1.48 3.65
N ALA A 131 15.78 1.43 4.80
CA ALA A 131 16.04 2.35 5.90
C ALA A 131 17.50 2.24 6.40
N TYR A 132 18.02 1.03 6.59
CA TYR A 132 19.42 0.81 6.98
C TYR A 132 20.40 1.43 5.97
N ARG A 133 20.15 1.25 4.68
CA ARG A 133 21.01 1.81 3.62
C ARG A 133 20.98 3.33 3.54
N ALA A 134 19.84 3.97 3.84
CA ALA A 134 19.74 5.43 3.82
C ALA A 134 20.55 6.11 4.94
N HIS A 135 21.01 5.36 5.94
CA HIS A 135 21.81 5.84 7.06
C HIS A 135 23.31 5.48 6.95
N GLN A 136 23.75 4.94 5.82
CA GLN A 136 25.15 4.73 5.46
C GLN A 136 25.63 5.80 4.47
#